data_AF-A0A930AG10-F1
#
_entry.id   AF-A0A930AG10-F1
#
_cell.length_a   1.000
_cell.length_b   1.000
_cell.length_c   1.000
_cell.angle_alpha   90.00
_cell.angle_beta   90.00
_cell.angle_gamma   90.00
#
_symmetry.space_group_name_H-M   'P 1'
#
loop_
_entity.id
_entity.type
_entity.pdbx_description
1 polymer ?
#
loop_
_entity_poly.entity_id
_entity_poly.type
_entity_poly.pdbx_seq_one_letter_code
_entity_poly.pdbx_strand_id
1 'polypeptide(L)'
;MVTFTGLSPKQAQAIEVLKSHISLPDVEVAVAQSDQTSISIIGQGGHYQLTYRKPHQLYRALSLLATALVEGDKVEVEEQAAYEELAYMADCSRNAVLNVASAKQMIEVLALMGYSTFELYMEDPYQIEGQPYFGYFRGAYSAEELQEIEAYAQQFDMTFVPCIQTLAHLSAFVKWGVKEVQE
;
A
#
# COMPACT_ATOMS: atom_id res chain seq x y z
N MET A 1 22.19 13.05 -8.98
CA MET A 1 20.79 12.61 -8.78
C MET A 1 20.78 11.09 -8.96
N VAL A 2 20.18 10.32 -8.06
CA VAL A 2 20.13 8.86 -8.17
C VAL A 2 19.68 8.42 -9.58
N THR A 3 20.41 7.49 -10.17
CA THR A 3 20.14 6.97 -11.51
C THR A 3 19.78 5.50 -11.42
N PHE A 4 18.66 5.11 -12.03
CA PHE A 4 18.19 3.74 -12.04
C PHE A 4 18.32 3.10 -13.42
N THR A 5 18.69 1.82 -13.46
CA THR A 5 18.59 0.98 -14.66
C THR A 5 17.71 -0.23 -14.37
N GLY A 6 16.97 -0.72 -15.38
CA GLY A 6 16.10 -1.89 -15.24
C GLY A 6 14.68 -1.62 -14.70
N LEU A 7 14.31 -0.36 -14.43
CA LEU A 7 12.95 0.00 -14.04
C LEU A 7 11.97 -0.02 -15.21
N SER A 8 10.75 -0.47 -14.92
CA SER A 8 9.59 -0.21 -15.78
C SER A 8 9.08 1.23 -15.63
N PRO A 9 8.29 1.75 -16.59
CA PRO A 9 7.67 3.08 -16.46
C PRO A 9 6.79 3.23 -15.20
N LYS A 10 6.07 2.17 -14.82
CA LYS A 10 5.23 2.14 -13.61
C LYS A 10 6.07 2.34 -12.35
N GLN A 11 7.17 1.59 -12.22
CA GLN A 11 8.06 1.69 -11.06
C GLN A 11 8.75 3.05 -10.99
N ALA A 12 9.17 3.61 -12.13
CA ALA A 12 9.74 4.95 -12.18
C ALA A 12 8.74 6.00 -11.62
N GLN A 13 7.47 5.91 -12.03
CA GLN A 13 6.41 6.79 -11.51
C GLN A 13 6.17 6.61 -10.01
N ALA A 14 6.11 5.37 -9.53
CA ALA A 14 5.94 5.07 -8.10
C ALA A 14 7.11 5.62 -7.26
N ILE A 15 8.35 5.49 -7.75
CA ILE A 15 9.54 6.03 -7.07
C ILE A 15 9.50 7.56 -6.99
N GLU A 16 9.03 8.27 -8.03
CA GLU A 16 8.89 9.73 -7.97
C GLU A 16 7.98 10.19 -6.81
N VAL A 17 6.90 9.46 -6.53
CA VAL A 17 6.01 9.75 -5.40
C VAL A 17 6.74 9.57 -4.06
N LEU A 18 7.51 8.48 -3.93
CA LEU A 18 8.18 8.10 -2.68
C LEU A 18 9.40 8.96 -2.34
N LYS A 19 9.92 9.77 -3.28
CA LYS A 19 11.01 10.74 -3.01
C LYS A 19 10.67 11.77 -1.92
N SER A 20 9.39 11.96 -1.62
CA SER A 20 8.95 12.80 -0.50
C SER A 20 9.17 12.16 0.87
N HIS A 21 9.33 10.84 0.94
CA HIS A 21 9.51 10.06 2.17
C HIS A 21 10.94 9.57 2.37
N ILE A 22 11.64 9.23 1.28
CA ILE A 22 13.01 8.72 1.31
C ILE A 22 13.94 9.56 0.43
N SER A 23 15.18 9.70 0.87
CA SER A 23 16.23 10.42 0.14
C SER A 23 17.36 9.46 -0.21
N LEU A 24 17.58 9.23 -1.49
CA LEU A 24 18.74 8.48 -1.99
C LEU A 24 19.83 9.47 -2.45
N PRO A 25 21.11 9.22 -2.11
CA PRO A 25 22.23 10.04 -2.57
C PRO A 25 22.45 9.88 -4.08
N ASP A 26 23.48 10.58 -4.60
CA ASP A 26 23.85 10.49 -6.02
C ASP A 26 24.58 9.18 -6.32
N VAL A 27 23.81 8.13 -6.61
CA VAL A 27 24.30 6.76 -6.84
C VAL A 27 23.61 6.10 -8.04
N GLU A 28 24.20 5.04 -8.55
CA GLU A 28 23.61 4.19 -9.59
C GLU A 28 23.03 2.92 -8.98
N VAL A 29 21.77 2.61 -9.32
CA VAL A 29 21.08 1.42 -8.83
C VAL A 29 20.58 0.59 -10.02
N ALA A 30 21.15 -0.60 -10.19
CA ALA A 30 20.69 -1.59 -11.15
C ALA A 30 19.61 -2.46 -10.51
N VAL A 31 18.41 -2.42 -11.06
CA VAL A 31 17.22 -3.08 -10.53
C VAL A 31 16.87 -4.30 -11.38
N ALA A 32 16.66 -5.44 -10.74
CA ALA A 32 16.21 -6.65 -11.42
C ALA A 32 15.31 -7.51 -10.52
N GLN A 33 14.37 -8.23 -11.12
CA GLN A 33 13.60 -9.24 -10.40
C GLN A 33 14.40 -10.55 -10.28
N SER A 34 14.31 -11.22 -9.13
CA SER A 34 15.01 -12.49 -8.85
C SER A 34 14.20 -13.35 -7.88
N ASP A 35 14.18 -14.67 -8.10
CA ASP A 35 13.46 -15.60 -7.24
C ASP A 35 14.30 -16.10 -6.03
N GLN A 36 15.58 -15.76 -5.98
CA GLN A 36 16.52 -16.30 -4.97
C GLN A 36 16.13 -15.93 -3.53
N THR A 37 15.92 -14.65 -3.27
CA THR A 37 15.54 -14.12 -1.95
C THR A 37 14.43 -13.09 -2.11
N SER A 38 13.83 -12.61 -1.01
CA SER A 38 12.77 -11.60 -1.12
C SER A 38 13.33 -10.25 -1.52
N ILE A 39 14.44 -9.84 -0.88
CA ILE A 39 15.20 -8.63 -1.20
C ILE A 39 16.69 -8.97 -1.11
N SER A 40 17.49 -8.47 -2.04
CA SER A 40 18.95 -8.46 -1.92
C SER A 40 19.51 -7.14 -2.46
N ILE A 41 20.44 -6.54 -1.72
CA ILE A 41 21.11 -5.28 -2.07
C ILE A 41 22.60 -5.48 -1.84
N ILE A 42 23.38 -5.36 -2.90
CA ILE A 42 24.84 -5.51 -2.84
C ILE A 42 25.48 -4.38 -3.64
N GLY A 43 26.46 -3.70 -3.07
CA GLY A 43 27.19 -2.67 -3.80
C GLY A 43 28.14 -1.86 -2.94
N GLN A 44 28.95 -1.05 -3.62
CA GLN A 44 29.90 -0.12 -3.02
C GLN A 44 30.39 0.86 -4.09
N GLY A 45 31.00 1.96 -3.67
CA GLY A 45 31.57 2.97 -4.57
C GLY A 45 30.52 3.66 -5.43
N GLY A 46 29.31 3.86 -4.90
CA GLY A 46 28.21 4.49 -5.62
C GLY A 46 27.48 3.62 -6.65
N HIS A 47 27.82 2.33 -6.78
CA HIS A 47 27.14 1.39 -7.67
C HIS A 47 26.50 0.24 -6.87
N TYR A 48 25.18 0.07 -7.00
CA TYR A 48 24.41 -0.92 -6.24
C TYR A 48 23.54 -1.78 -7.15
N GLN A 49 23.48 -3.07 -6.87
CA GLN A 49 22.51 -3.99 -7.43
C GLN A 49 21.42 -4.25 -6.41
N LEU A 50 20.17 -4.00 -6.79
CA LEU A 50 18.98 -4.24 -5.99
C LEU A 50 18.12 -5.28 -6.71
N THR A 51 17.83 -6.37 -6.01
CA THR A 51 16.89 -7.37 -6.50
C THR A 51 15.73 -7.57 -5.54
N TYR A 52 14.57 -7.90 -6.10
CA TYR A 52 13.34 -8.19 -5.38
C TYR A 52 12.65 -9.41 -6.00
N ARG A 53 11.89 -10.18 -5.21
CA ARG A 53 11.09 -11.30 -5.72
C ARG A 53 9.73 -10.85 -6.22
N LYS A 54 8.98 -10.15 -5.37
CA LYS A 54 7.67 -9.57 -5.70
C LYS A 54 7.81 -8.10 -6.04
N PRO A 55 7.04 -7.57 -7.02
CA PRO A 55 7.18 -6.17 -7.44
C PRO A 55 7.08 -5.14 -6.30
N HIS A 56 6.14 -5.29 -5.36
CA HIS A 56 5.97 -4.36 -4.23
C HIS A 56 7.19 -4.32 -3.27
N GLN A 57 8.03 -5.36 -3.27
CA GLN A 57 9.22 -5.43 -2.41
C GLN A 57 10.33 -4.46 -2.85
N LEU A 58 10.27 -3.95 -4.09
CA LEU A 58 11.16 -2.90 -4.57
C LEU A 58 11.17 -1.69 -3.62
N TYR A 59 9.99 -1.26 -3.15
CA TYR A 59 9.86 -0.04 -2.37
C TYR A 59 10.48 -0.17 -0.97
N ARG A 60 10.31 -1.35 -0.32
CA ARG A 60 11.04 -1.69 0.90
C ARG A 60 12.55 -1.75 0.66
N ALA A 61 12.99 -2.36 -0.44
CA ALA A 61 14.41 -2.45 -0.78
C ALA A 61 15.06 -1.06 -0.95
N LEU A 62 14.34 -0.09 -1.53
CA LEU A 62 14.81 1.30 -1.61
C LEU A 62 14.88 1.98 -0.25
N SER A 63 13.93 1.72 0.64
CA SER A 63 13.96 2.20 2.03
C SER A 63 15.18 1.65 2.79
N LEU A 64 15.48 0.36 2.62
CA LEU A 64 16.66 -0.29 3.19
C LEU A 64 17.96 0.29 2.62
N LEU A 65 18.04 0.50 1.30
CA LEU A 65 19.21 1.12 0.66
C LEU A 65 19.44 2.53 1.17
N ALA A 66 18.39 3.37 1.23
CA ALA A 66 18.48 4.72 1.74
C ALA A 66 19.01 4.75 3.18
N THR A 67 18.57 3.80 4.01
CA THR A 67 19.04 3.65 5.39
C THR A 67 20.50 3.20 5.44
N ALA A 68 20.87 2.16 4.69
CA ALA A 68 22.22 1.61 4.69
C ALA A 68 23.28 2.62 4.22
N LEU A 69 22.94 3.46 3.22
CA LEU A 69 23.85 4.49 2.71
C LEU A 69 24.09 5.65 3.68
N VAL A 70 23.26 5.81 4.71
CA VAL A 70 23.55 6.71 5.84
C VAL A 70 24.64 6.13 6.74
N GLU A 71 24.71 4.80 6.86
CA GLU A 71 25.68 4.11 7.71
C GLU A 71 27.04 3.90 7.03
N GLY A 72 27.05 3.64 5.72
CA GLY A 72 28.29 3.48 4.97
C GLY A 72 28.10 3.19 3.48
N ASP A 73 29.20 3.31 2.73
CA ASP A 73 29.22 3.10 1.27
C ASP A 73 29.04 1.64 0.86
N LYS A 74 29.57 0.69 1.65
CA LYS A 74 29.43 -0.74 1.38
C LYS A 74 28.08 -1.24 1.91
N VAL A 75 27.26 -1.79 1.03
CA VAL A 75 25.94 -2.35 1.33
C VAL A 75 25.92 -3.83 1.00
N GLU A 76 25.53 -4.67 1.96
CA GLU A 76 25.27 -6.10 1.82
C GLU A 76 24.04 -6.43 2.67
N VAL A 77 22.86 -6.42 2.05
CA VAL A 77 21.58 -6.70 2.70
C VAL A 77 20.90 -7.86 1.98
N GLU A 78 20.38 -8.81 2.74
CA GLU A 78 19.56 -9.91 2.21
C GLU A 78 18.39 -10.14 3.18
N GLU A 79 17.18 -10.20 2.64
CA GLU A 79 15.97 -10.53 3.41
C GLU A 79 15.20 -11.68 2.77
N GLN A 80 14.72 -12.58 3.62
CA GLN A 80 13.77 -13.63 3.26
C GLN A 80 12.50 -13.44 4.09
N ALA A 81 11.44 -12.92 3.46
CA ALA A 81 10.16 -12.74 4.11
C ALA A 81 9.59 -14.11 4.53
N ALA A 82 9.05 -14.17 5.75
CA ALA A 82 8.42 -15.37 6.29
C ALA A 82 6.98 -15.55 5.78
N TYR A 83 6.34 -14.45 5.39
CA TYR A 83 4.96 -14.42 4.93
C TYR A 83 4.93 -14.10 3.44
N GLU A 84 4.04 -14.80 2.72
CA GLU A 84 3.80 -14.53 1.30
C GLU A 84 3.07 -13.19 1.13
N GLU A 85 2.05 -12.94 1.97
CA GLU A 85 1.28 -11.70 2.00
C GLU A 85 1.33 -11.10 3.41
N LEU A 86 1.44 -9.77 3.48
CA LEU A 86 1.45 -8.99 4.72
C LEU A 86 0.51 -7.80 4.56
N ALA A 87 -0.55 -7.76 5.36
CA ALA A 87 -1.65 -6.82 5.23
C ALA A 87 -1.80 -5.87 6.42
N TYR A 88 -2.22 -4.64 6.14
CA TYR A 88 -2.71 -3.69 7.14
C TYR A 88 -4.17 -3.36 6.87
N MET A 89 -5.02 -3.58 7.87
CA MET A 89 -6.46 -3.30 7.79
C MET A 89 -6.80 -2.07 8.63
N ALA A 90 -7.23 -1.00 7.97
CA ALA A 90 -7.70 0.21 8.63
C ALA A 90 -9.20 0.10 8.94
N ASP A 91 -9.58 0.47 10.15
CA ASP A 91 -10.97 0.52 10.57
C ASP A 91 -11.66 1.80 10.07
N CYS A 92 -12.65 1.65 9.19
CA CYS A 92 -13.49 2.75 8.71
C CYS A 92 -14.92 2.74 9.28
N SER A 93 -15.21 1.83 10.21
CA SER A 93 -16.57 1.59 10.70
C SER A 93 -16.80 2.17 12.09
N ARG A 94 -15.74 2.52 12.83
CA ARG A 94 -15.81 3.04 14.20
C ARG A 94 -15.83 4.58 14.18
N ASN A 95 -16.68 5.13 13.31
CA ASN A 95 -16.94 6.55 13.05
C ASN A 95 -15.86 7.30 12.26
N ALA A 96 -14.59 6.92 12.37
CA ALA A 96 -13.52 7.53 11.58
C ALA A 96 -13.40 6.84 10.22
N VAL A 97 -13.91 7.47 9.16
CA VAL A 97 -13.72 7.02 7.78
C VAL A 97 -12.47 7.68 7.21
N LEU A 98 -11.50 6.89 6.75
CA LEU A 98 -10.24 7.40 6.23
C LEU A 98 -10.47 8.13 4.89
N ASN A 99 -10.19 9.43 4.81
CA ASN A 99 -10.32 10.13 3.53
C ASN A 99 -9.33 9.58 2.49
N VAL A 100 -9.67 9.71 1.20
CA VAL A 100 -8.87 9.17 0.08
C VAL A 100 -7.42 9.66 0.12
N ALA A 101 -7.19 10.94 0.43
CA ALA A 101 -5.83 11.50 0.50
C ALA A 101 -4.96 10.81 1.58
N SER A 102 -5.55 10.51 2.74
CA SER A 102 -4.87 9.83 3.85
C SER A 102 -4.67 8.34 3.55
N ALA A 103 -5.60 7.71 2.82
CA ALA A 103 -5.43 6.35 2.33
C ALA A 103 -4.22 6.23 1.38
N LYS A 104 -4.04 7.21 0.47
CA LYS A 104 -2.87 7.28 -0.41
C LYS A 104 -1.54 7.40 0.36
N GLN A 105 -1.49 8.31 1.33
CA GLN A 105 -0.32 8.45 2.20
C GLN A 105 -0.03 7.18 3.00
N MET A 106 -1.06 6.49 3.49
CA MET A 106 -0.90 5.21 4.17
C MET A 106 -0.32 4.16 3.23
N ILE A 107 -0.82 4.06 1.99
CA ILE A 107 -0.30 3.15 0.97
C ILE A 107 1.19 3.42 0.69
N GLU A 108 1.60 4.67 0.54
CA GLU A 108 3.01 5.05 0.33
C GLU A 108 3.91 4.55 1.48
N VAL A 109 3.47 4.75 2.72
CA VAL A 109 4.19 4.29 3.92
C VAL A 109 4.24 2.77 3.98
N LEU A 110 3.12 2.09 3.73
CA LEU A 110 3.02 0.63 3.73
C LEU A 110 3.91 -0.02 2.66
N ALA A 111 4.00 0.59 1.47
CA ALA A 111 4.90 0.15 0.40
C ALA A 111 6.36 0.21 0.85
N LEU A 112 6.78 1.31 1.48
CA LEU A 112 8.14 1.47 2.03
C LEU A 112 8.43 0.52 3.19
N MET A 113 7.41 0.12 3.95
CA MET A 113 7.53 -0.89 5.01
C MET A 113 7.60 -2.32 4.45
N GLY A 114 7.04 -2.57 3.26
CA GLY A 114 7.03 -3.88 2.60
C GLY A 114 5.74 -4.67 2.75
N TYR A 115 4.64 -4.01 3.11
CA TYR A 115 3.31 -4.63 3.04
C TYR A 115 2.94 -4.92 1.59
N SER A 116 2.19 -6.01 1.38
CA SER A 116 1.69 -6.42 0.07
C SER A 116 0.24 -6.02 -0.16
N THR A 117 -0.50 -5.77 0.92
CA THR A 117 -1.95 -5.57 0.89
C THR A 117 -2.38 -4.42 1.79
N PHE A 118 -3.27 -3.57 1.28
CA PHE A 118 -4.01 -2.59 2.06
C PHE A 118 -5.48 -2.97 2.14
N GLU A 119 -6.06 -2.95 3.34
CA GLU A 119 -7.44 -3.37 3.57
C GLU A 119 -8.23 -2.28 4.29
N LEU A 120 -9.52 -2.16 3.95
CA LEU A 120 -10.46 -1.28 4.65
C LEU A 120 -11.59 -2.12 5.26
N TYR A 121 -11.76 -1.98 6.58
CA TYR A 121 -12.87 -2.58 7.30
C TYR A 121 -14.10 -1.69 7.28
N MET A 122 -15.14 -2.16 6.61
CA MET A 122 -16.35 -1.41 6.27
C MET A 122 -17.61 -2.23 6.60
N GLU A 123 -18.21 -1.95 7.76
CA GLU A 123 -19.52 -2.47 8.18
C GLU A 123 -20.63 -1.91 7.28
N ASP A 124 -20.93 -0.62 7.42
CA ASP A 124 -21.88 0.16 6.62
C ASP A 124 -21.31 1.33 5.76
N PRO A 125 -20.03 1.74 5.82
CA PRO A 125 -19.56 2.94 5.13
C PRO A 125 -19.10 2.67 3.68
N TYR A 126 -19.93 2.02 2.87
CA TYR A 126 -19.80 1.97 1.41
C TYR A 126 -21.17 2.01 0.74
N GLN A 127 -21.28 2.60 -0.44
CA GLN A 127 -22.57 2.78 -1.11
C GLN A 127 -23.05 1.48 -1.77
N ILE A 128 -24.34 1.17 -1.58
CA ILE A 128 -25.04 0.09 -2.28
C ILE A 128 -26.22 0.69 -3.03
N GLU A 129 -26.33 0.40 -4.33
CA GLU A 129 -27.43 0.88 -5.16
C GLU A 129 -28.78 0.39 -4.60
N GLY A 130 -29.74 1.32 -4.49
CA GLY A 130 -31.06 1.04 -3.95
C GLY A 130 -31.15 0.93 -2.42
N GLN A 131 -30.06 1.14 -1.67
CA GLN A 131 -30.02 1.05 -0.20
C GLN A 131 -29.70 2.41 0.46
N PRO A 132 -30.65 3.37 0.49
CA PRO A 132 -30.37 4.76 0.89
C PRO A 132 -30.00 4.93 2.37
N TYR A 133 -30.35 3.98 3.24
CA TYR A 133 -30.04 4.02 4.66
C TYR A 133 -28.71 3.34 5.02
N PHE A 134 -28.14 2.55 4.10
CA PHE A 134 -26.84 1.90 4.28
C PHE A 134 -25.74 2.96 4.14
N GLY A 135 -25.02 3.23 5.22
CA GLY A 135 -24.00 4.29 5.25
C GLY A 135 -24.54 5.73 5.34
N TYR A 136 -25.85 5.92 5.57
CA TYR A 136 -26.46 7.24 5.62
C TYR A 136 -25.90 8.11 6.76
N PHE A 137 -25.40 9.31 6.41
CA PHE A 137 -24.67 10.24 7.30
C PHE A 137 -23.39 9.66 7.94
N ARG A 138 -22.82 8.60 7.36
CA ARG A 138 -21.62 7.93 7.89
C ARG A 138 -20.34 8.29 7.14
N GLY A 139 -20.44 9.01 6.02
CA GLY A 139 -19.31 9.23 5.11
C GLY A 139 -18.99 7.98 4.30
N ALA A 140 -20.01 7.23 3.87
CA ALA A 140 -19.83 6.01 3.10
C ALA A 140 -19.13 6.27 1.77
N TYR A 141 -18.10 5.49 1.47
CA TYR A 141 -17.35 5.61 0.23
C TYR A 141 -18.24 5.37 -0.99
N SER A 142 -18.05 6.18 -2.02
CA SER A 142 -18.56 5.87 -3.35
C SER A 142 -17.73 4.76 -4.01
N ALA A 143 -18.27 4.17 -5.08
CA ALA A 143 -17.53 3.18 -5.87
C ALA A 143 -16.26 3.80 -6.47
N GLU A 144 -16.34 5.06 -6.91
CA GLU A 144 -15.21 5.80 -7.49
C GLU A 144 -14.12 6.07 -6.46
N GLU A 145 -14.47 6.41 -5.22
CA GLU A 145 -13.48 6.60 -4.14
C GLU A 145 -12.75 5.30 -3.82
N LEU A 146 -13.45 4.17 -3.76
CA LEU A 146 -12.83 2.85 -3.53
C LEU A 146 -11.95 2.43 -4.71
N GLN A 147 -12.40 2.66 -5.94
CA GLN A 147 -11.60 2.41 -7.15
C GLN A 147 -10.35 3.30 -7.20
N GLU A 148 -10.44 4.54 -6.74
CA GLU A 148 -9.28 5.43 -6.66
C GLU A 148 -8.25 4.93 -5.64
N ILE A 149 -8.70 4.44 -4.47
CA ILE A 149 -7.83 3.84 -3.45
C ILE A 149 -7.18 2.56 -3.98
N GLU A 150 -7.95 1.66 -4.58
CA GLU A 150 -7.44 0.42 -5.18
C GLU A 150 -6.43 0.72 -6.29
N ALA A 151 -6.77 1.61 -7.23
CA ALA A 151 -5.88 1.99 -8.32
C ALA A 151 -4.58 2.62 -7.80
N TYR A 152 -4.65 3.35 -6.68
CA TYR A 152 -3.47 3.91 -6.04
C TYR A 152 -2.58 2.83 -5.39
N ALA A 153 -3.16 1.85 -4.69
CA ALA A 153 -2.43 0.69 -4.17
C ALA A 153 -1.75 -0.07 -5.32
N GLN A 154 -2.45 -0.24 -6.44
CA GLN A 154 -1.92 -0.88 -7.63
C GLN A 154 -0.74 -0.13 -8.25
N GLN A 155 -0.58 1.18 -8.07
CA GLN A 155 0.64 1.90 -8.53
C GLN A 155 1.91 1.34 -7.88
N PHE A 156 1.79 0.83 -6.66
CA PHE A 156 2.86 0.20 -5.88
C PHE A 156 2.81 -1.33 -5.92
N ASP A 157 2.11 -1.91 -6.91
CA ASP A 157 1.93 -3.37 -7.04
C ASP A 157 1.36 -4.03 -5.77
N MET A 158 0.67 -3.25 -4.94
CA MET A 158 -0.03 -3.73 -3.76
C MET A 158 -1.46 -4.12 -4.12
N THR A 159 -1.99 -5.08 -3.38
CA THR A 159 -3.37 -5.54 -3.49
C THR A 159 -4.28 -4.75 -2.56
N PHE A 160 -5.56 -4.64 -2.92
CA PHE A 160 -6.60 -4.05 -2.10
C PHE A 160 -7.64 -5.10 -1.73
N VAL A 161 -8.01 -5.20 -0.45
CA VAL A 161 -9.03 -6.16 0.02
C VAL A 161 -10.08 -5.43 0.86
N PRO A 162 -11.37 -5.41 0.45
CA PRO A 162 -12.44 -4.89 1.28
C PRO A 162 -12.84 -5.92 2.35
N CYS A 163 -12.89 -5.49 3.61
CA CYS A 163 -13.32 -6.32 4.73
C CYS A 163 -14.73 -5.89 5.15
N ILE A 164 -15.76 -6.64 4.72
CA ILE A 164 -17.17 -6.29 4.91
C ILE A 164 -17.87 -7.16 5.95
N GLN A 165 -19.15 -6.83 6.23
CA GLN A 165 -20.03 -7.64 7.04
C GLN A 165 -21.21 -8.20 6.23
N THR A 166 -21.43 -9.51 6.36
CA THR A 166 -22.53 -10.22 5.69
C THR A 166 -23.49 -10.90 6.66
N LEU A 167 -23.33 -10.66 7.97
CA LEU A 167 -24.16 -11.27 9.01
C LEU A 167 -24.42 -10.32 10.20
N ALA A 168 -23.38 -9.94 10.94
CA ALA A 168 -23.48 -9.16 12.17
C ALA A 168 -22.74 -7.82 12.04
N HIS A 169 -22.50 -7.12 13.16
CA HIS A 169 -21.77 -5.85 13.20
C HIS A 169 -22.35 -4.73 12.31
N LEU A 170 -23.63 -4.80 11.95
CA LEU A 170 -24.34 -3.79 11.17
C LEU A 170 -25.17 -2.84 12.04
N SER A 171 -24.73 -2.59 13.28
CA SER A 171 -25.50 -1.81 14.27
C SER A 171 -25.84 -0.39 13.79
N ALA A 172 -24.94 0.24 13.02
CA ALA A 172 -25.16 1.55 12.44
C ALA A 172 -26.18 1.53 11.29
N PHE A 173 -26.38 0.41 10.61
CA PHE A 173 -27.39 0.27 9.56
C PHE A 173 -28.75 -0.11 10.15
N VAL A 174 -28.82 -1.18 10.94
CA VAL A 174 -30.09 -1.77 11.45
C VAL A 174 -30.84 -0.93 12.48
N LYS A 175 -30.29 0.23 12.87
CA LYS A 175 -30.96 1.19 13.78
C LYS A 175 -32.11 1.97 13.11
N TRP A 176 -32.16 2.03 11.79
CA TRP A 176 -33.17 2.80 11.07
C TRP A 176 -34.51 2.05 11.09
N GLY A 177 -35.52 2.67 11.73
CA GLY A 177 -36.88 2.12 11.86
C GLY A 177 -37.73 2.32 10.61
N VAL A 178 -37.25 1.88 9.45
CA VAL A 178 -37.94 1.96 8.16
C VAL A 178 -38.14 0.57 7.58
N LYS A 179 -39.16 0.43 6.73
CA LYS A 179 -39.59 -0.87 6.20
C LYS A 179 -38.45 -1.57 5.45
N GLU A 180 -37.71 -0.81 4.65
CA GLU A 180 -36.62 -1.30 3.78
C GLU A 180 -35.42 -1.89 4.55
N VAL A 181 -35.33 -1.63 5.86
CA VAL A 181 -34.24 -2.12 6.73
C VAL A 181 -34.72 -3.21 7.69
N GLN A 182 -36.00 -3.19 8.08
CA GLN A 182 -36.54 -4.08 9.13
C GLN A 182 -37.36 -5.26 8.57
N GLU A 183 -37.80 -5.19 7.31
CA GLU A 183 -38.58 -6.23 6.61
C GLU A 183 -37.88 -6.69 5.32
#